data_AF-A0A3C0IZT8-F1
#
_entry.id   AF-A0A3C0IZT8-F1
#
_cell.length_a   1.000
_cell.length_b   1.000
_cell.length_c   1.000
_cell.angle_alpha   90.00
_cell.angle_beta   90.00
_cell.angle_gamma   90.00
#
_symmetry.space_group_name_H-M   'P 1'
#
loop_
_entity.id
_entity.type
_entity.pdbx_description
1 polymer ?
#
loop_
_entity_poly.entity_id
_entity_poly.type
_entity_poly.pdbx_seq_one_letter_code
_entity_poly.pdbx_strand_id
1 'polypeptide(L)'
;GENDRVWRLAIHRMDLRQYTIAEEATEADVVPGIQVSPADGRQYVHLDPREPEPDVKDMVEQSVAQFQVVSARLGLLTWGLKVFGHEEDATYDPAQWRQKLQEARTAGVSDDGGEDHDLGRSGSGFVAAVCVRDHWEEMTGDERNWCVNAVCLEVGRSSDSWNQPARLQSNGMEADRICACVLPLLLGKSLDEISCSRVRQLLVVALTHATNEVRWYAASGVGDYLWQIDRELVLRCVDALAAGAMLVQQAADSETSRPYHQRRPIDDVEAEVASAIQRRFFEPDGIPVDAHRAFDPTGWFGAEADKLILRILGYAPTEAVTIAAFERFASILVEWWDEDGSRLQGRQKGHPQRNCKAQSVMTELLEDFLLRTTAVNAAEVIAPIADAVDNHPDKVRWLLIGLISVEERQQNTAQFWLLWKMLAEKVRNAIWLAWIDNEYPGGAEMILAIFLVTWWKDGVRHWRSLEGHAEHIHALFEDLPACSEVLDAYVRFLYHIGEQSLPTAFVRVAMRLKQGEPMKMLTKRNTVFLLEALLQRYVYGRPLELKSKRDLREAVLFLLDLLVENGSSAAFRMRDDFVTSASLT
;
A
#
# COMPACT_ATOMS: atom_id res chain seq x y z
N GLY A 1 -0.83 -52.66 -5.22
CA GLY A 1 -1.76 -51.54 -4.96
C GLY A 1 -1.01 -50.23 -5.09
N GLU A 2 -1.67 -49.09 -5.12
CA GLU A 2 -1.01 -47.78 -5.35
C GLU A 2 0.07 -47.46 -4.30
N ASN A 3 -0.21 -47.71 -3.02
CA ASN A 3 0.78 -47.58 -1.93
C ASN A 3 2.04 -48.45 -2.14
N ASP A 4 1.90 -49.63 -2.75
CA ASP A 4 3.02 -50.51 -3.05
C ASP A 4 3.92 -49.94 -4.15
N ARG A 5 3.36 -49.26 -5.16
CA ARG A 5 4.12 -48.56 -6.20
C ARG A 5 4.90 -47.38 -5.65
N VAL A 6 4.31 -46.60 -4.72
CA VAL A 6 4.98 -45.47 -4.06
C VAL A 6 6.18 -45.96 -3.22
N TRP A 7 6.02 -47.05 -2.47
CA TRP A 7 7.13 -47.66 -1.72
C TRP A 7 8.23 -48.20 -2.64
N ARG A 8 7.87 -48.86 -3.75
CA ARG A 8 8.85 -49.33 -4.75
C ARG A 8 9.63 -48.16 -5.38
N LEU A 9 8.96 -47.04 -5.69
CA LEU A 9 9.62 -45.82 -6.17
C LEU A 9 10.57 -45.21 -5.11
N ALA A 10 10.15 -45.16 -3.84
CA ALA A 10 10.98 -44.65 -2.75
C ALA A 10 12.24 -45.51 -2.55
N ILE A 11 12.09 -46.83 -2.55
CA ILE A 11 13.22 -47.78 -2.46
C ILE A 11 14.15 -47.61 -3.66
N HIS A 12 13.60 -47.48 -4.87
CA HIS A 12 14.38 -47.23 -6.08
C HIS A 12 15.22 -45.93 -5.99
N ARG A 13 14.68 -44.86 -5.40
CA ARG A 13 15.40 -43.59 -5.20
C ARG A 13 16.41 -43.61 -4.04
N MET A 14 16.29 -44.55 -3.11
CA MET A 14 17.21 -44.67 -1.96
C MET A 14 18.33 -45.68 -2.19
N ASP A 15 18.13 -46.65 -3.09
CA ASP A 15 19.11 -47.69 -3.37
C ASP A 15 20.17 -47.21 -4.38
N LEU A 16 21.34 -46.83 -3.86
CA LEU A 16 22.49 -46.40 -4.66
C LEU A 16 22.96 -47.44 -5.69
N ARG A 17 22.57 -48.72 -5.56
CA ARG A 17 22.86 -49.77 -6.57
C ARG A 17 22.03 -49.61 -7.84
N GLN A 18 20.94 -48.84 -7.77
CA GLN A 18 20.09 -48.47 -8.90
C GLN A 18 20.57 -47.19 -9.57
N TYR A 19 21.80 -46.74 -9.32
CA TYR A 19 22.36 -45.57 -9.98
C TYR A 19 23.55 -45.95 -10.87
N THR A 20 23.70 -45.25 -11.98
CA THR A 20 24.82 -45.35 -12.91
C THR A 20 25.57 -44.02 -12.93
N ILE A 21 26.88 -44.08 -13.03
CA ILE A 21 27.72 -42.90 -13.15
C ILE A 21 27.58 -42.35 -14.57
N ALA A 22 27.14 -41.11 -14.72
CA ALA A 22 27.26 -40.40 -15.98
C ALA A 22 28.71 -39.96 -16.16
N GLU A 23 29.35 -40.38 -17.26
CA GLU A 23 30.72 -39.99 -17.55
C GLU A 23 30.77 -38.51 -17.97
N GLU A 24 31.57 -37.74 -17.21
CA GLU A 24 31.93 -36.32 -17.38
C GLU A 24 30.80 -35.28 -17.21
N ALA A 25 30.49 -34.95 -15.95
CA ALA A 25 29.91 -33.64 -15.63
C ALA A 25 30.98 -32.55 -15.84
N THR A 26 30.83 -31.72 -16.87
CA THR A 26 31.56 -30.45 -16.95
C THR A 26 30.93 -29.46 -15.99
N GLU A 27 31.70 -28.46 -15.51
CA GLU A 27 31.31 -27.47 -14.47
C GLU A 27 29.96 -26.74 -14.70
N ALA A 28 29.29 -26.94 -15.84
CA ALA A 28 27.99 -26.36 -16.17
C ALA A 28 26.77 -27.07 -15.55
N ASP A 29 26.90 -28.29 -15.01
CA ASP A 29 25.76 -29.06 -14.47
C ASP A 29 25.51 -28.86 -12.96
N VAL A 30 26.19 -27.90 -12.32
CA VAL A 30 25.97 -27.59 -10.91
C VAL A 30 24.71 -26.73 -10.74
N VAL A 31 23.83 -27.18 -9.85
CA VAL A 31 22.58 -26.53 -9.40
C VAL A 31 22.71 -24.98 -9.32
N PRO A 32 21.78 -24.21 -9.91
CA PRO A 32 21.83 -22.75 -9.82
C PRO A 32 21.69 -22.32 -8.34
N GLY A 33 22.75 -21.71 -7.79
CA GLY A 33 22.73 -21.11 -6.45
C GLY A 33 23.91 -21.46 -5.53
N ILE A 34 24.76 -22.42 -5.88
CA ILE A 34 25.97 -22.72 -5.10
C ILE A 34 27.19 -22.13 -5.81
N GLN A 35 27.64 -20.94 -5.40
CA GLN A 35 28.93 -20.40 -5.80
C GLN A 35 30.04 -21.20 -5.10
N VAL A 36 30.64 -22.17 -5.80
CA VAL A 36 31.85 -22.85 -5.33
C VAL A 36 33.06 -22.05 -5.80
N SER A 37 33.84 -21.51 -4.86
CA SER A 37 35.11 -20.84 -5.18
C SER A 37 36.07 -21.81 -5.89
N PRO A 38 36.89 -21.36 -6.87
CA PRO A 38 37.69 -22.25 -7.75
C PRO A 38 38.90 -22.94 -7.09
N ALA A 39 38.93 -23.03 -5.75
CA ALA A 39 40.10 -23.43 -4.98
C ALA A 39 40.09 -24.90 -4.51
N ASP A 40 39.03 -25.67 -4.76
CA ASP A 40 38.96 -27.07 -4.36
C ASP A 40 38.84 -27.96 -5.61
N GLY A 41 39.93 -28.67 -5.96
CA GLY A 41 39.99 -29.62 -7.08
C GLY A 41 39.17 -30.90 -6.84
N ARG A 42 37.88 -30.77 -6.50
CA ARG A 42 36.96 -31.89 -6.26
C ARG A 42 36.27 -32.24 -7.58
N GLN A 43 36.47 -33.48 -8.01
CA GLN A 43 35.72 -34.08 -9.12
C GLN A 43 34.32 -34.46 -8.63
N TYR A 44 33.28 -33.92 -9.26
CA TYR A 44 31.90 -34.28 -8.96
C TYR A 44 31.48 -35.46 -9.85
N VAL A 45 30.83 -36.46 -9.25
CA VAL A 45 30.31 -37.64 -9.95
C VAL A 45 28.80 -37.50 -10.02
N HIS A 46 28.25 -37.36 -11.23
CA HIS A 46 26.80 -37.34 -11.45
C HIS A 46 26.27 -38.78 -11.47
N LEU A 47 25.23 -39.04 -10.69
CA LEU A 47 24.61 -40.35 -10.55
C LEU A 47 23.19 -40.30 -11.13
N ASP A 48 22.99 -40.98 -12.25
CA ASP A 48 21.67 -41.12 -12.87
C ASP A 48 20.97 -42.40 -12.38
N PRO A 49 19.69 -42.32 -11.96
CA PRO A 49 18.93 -43.49 -11.61
C PRO A 49 18.70 -44.37 -12.85
N ARG A 50 18.76 -45.69 -12.67
CA ARG A 50 18.41 -46.69 -13.69
C ARG A 50 16.92 -46.65 -14.00
N GLU A 51 16.55 -47.24 -15.13
CA GLU A 51 15.12 -47.35 -15.48
C GLU A 51 14.37 -48.22 -14.45
N PRO A 52 13.28 -47.71 -13.86
CA PRO A 52 12.47 -48.46 -12.90
C PRO A 52 11.61 -49.52 -13.60
N GLU A 53 10.96 -50.39 -12.82
CA GLU A 53 10.00 -51.38 -13.33
C GLU A 53 8.88 -50.71 -14.15
N PRO A 54 8.34 -51.35 -15.21
CA PRO A 54 7.40 -50.72 -16.14
C PRO A 54 6.18 -50.04 -15.48
N ASP A 55 5.58 -50.68 -14.46
CA ASP A 55 4.42 -50.10 -13.77
C ASP A 55 4.77 -48.93 -12.84
N VAL A 56 6.04 -48.81 -12.43
CA VAL A 56 6.58 -47.66 -11.69
C VAL A 56 7.03 -46.56 -12.67
N LYS A 57 7.56 -46.95 -13.84
CA LYS A 57 7.90 -46.02 -14.94
C LYS A 57 6.65 -45.29 -15.44
N ASP A 58 5.57 -46.02 -15.71
CA ASP A 58 4.29 -45.45 -16.13
C ASP A 58 3.75 -44.44 -15.09
N MET A 59 3.87 -44.76 -13.79
CA MET A 59 3.46 -43.87 -12.70
C MET A 59 4.31 -42.60 -12.63
N VAL A 60 5.63 -42.70 -12.86
CA VAL A 60 6.53 -41.53 -12.90
C VAL A 60 6.23 -40.68 -14.13
N GLU A 61 6.05 -41.28 -15.31
CA GLU A 61 5.72 -40.57 -16.55
C GLU A 61 4.37 -39.85 -16.44
N GLN A 62 3.35 -40.49 -15.86
CA GLN A 62 2.06 -39.87 -15.57
C GLN A 62 2.21 -38.67 -14.62
N SER A 63 3.01 -38.81 -13.56
CA SER A 63 3.29 -37.73 -12.61
C SER A 63 4.07 -36.57 -13.25
N VAL A 64 5.05 -36.86 -14.11
CA VAL A 64 5.80 -35.85 -14.87
C VAL A 64 4.88 -35.10 -15.83
N ALA A 65 4.01 -35.79 -16.56
CA ALA A 65 3.05 -35.17 -17.44
C ALA A 65 2.07 -34.25 -16.67
N GLN A 66 1.56 -34.71 -15.52
CA GLN A 66 0.73 -33.88 -14.63
C GLN A 66 1.49 -32.66 -14.12
N PHE A 67 2.74 -32.83 -13.67
CA PHE A 67 3.57 -31.73 -13.19
C PHE A 67 3.88 -30.70 -14.29
N GLN A 68 4.12 -31.14 -15.53
CA GLN A 68 4.34 -30.25 -16.67
C GLN A 68 3.10 -29.39 -16.96
N VAL A 69 1.90 -29.97 -16.88
CA VAL A 69 0.62 -29.23 -17.04
C VAL A 69 0.45 -28.17 -15.95
N VAL A 70 0.68 -28.54 -14.68
CA VAL A 70 0.60 -27.61 -13.54
C VAL A 70 1.67 -26.52 -13.64
N SER A 71 2.90 -26.87 -14.00
CA SER A 71 4.01 -25.93 -14.18
C SER A 71 3.72 -24.91 -15.28
N ALA A 72 3.15 -25.34 -16.41
CA ALA A 72 2.74 -24.45 -17.50
C ALA A 72 1.64 -23.47 -17.04
N ARG A 73 0.62 -23.96 -16.31
CA ARG A 73 -0.47 -23.14 -15.75
C ARG A 73 0.04 -22.10 -14.75
N LEU A 74 0.93 -22.50 -13.84
CA LEU A 74 1.59 -21.59 -12.90
C LEU A 74 2.48 -20.55 -13.60
N GLY A 75 3.11 -20.94 -14.71
CA GLY A 75 3.87 -20.03 -15.57
C GLY A 75 3.01 -18.91 -16.16
N LEU A 76 1.81 -19.23 -16.64
CA LEU A 76 0.85 -18.23 -17.14
C LEU A 76 0.35 -17.30 -16.03
N LEU A 77 0.00 -17.87 -14.88
CA LEU A 77 -0.43 -17.10 -13.71
C LEU A 77 0.65 -16.13 -13.25
N THR A 78 1.88 -16.61 -13.08
CA THR A 78 3.00 -15.79 -12.59
C THR A 78 3.32 -14.67 -13.58
N TRP A 79 3.40 -15.00 -14.88
CA TRP A 79 3.63 -13.99 -15.92
C TRP A 79 2.53 -12.92 -15.90
N GLY A 80 1.26 -13.32 -15.92
CA GLY A 80 0.17 -12.35 -15.98
C GLY A 80 0.01 -11.53 -14.70
N LEU A 81 0.28 -12.10 -13.51
CA LEU A 81 0.30 -11.35 -12.26
C LEU A 81 1.38 -10.26 -12.27
N LYS A 82 2.59 -10.60 -12.72
CA LYS A 82 3.74 -9.68 -12.76
C LYS A 82 3.55 -8.56 -13.79
N VAL A 83 3.11 -8.92 -15.00
CA VAL A 83 2.84 -7.95 -16.07
C VAL A 83 1.66 -7.05 -15.72
N PHE A 84 0.59 -7.59 -15.13
CA PHE A 84 -0.54 -6.77 -14.69
C PHE A 84 -0.13 -5.80 -13.55
N GLY A 85 0.74 -6.23 -12.64
CA GLY A 85 1.28 -5.41 -11.56
C GLY A 85 2.28 -4.33 -11.98
N HIS A 86 2.69 -4.29 -13.25
CA HIS A 86 3.80 -3.45 -13.75
C HIS A 86 5.11 -3.66 -12.97
N GLU A 87 5.38 -4.90 -12.54
CA GLU A 87 6.66 -5.20 -11.91
C GLU A 87 7.77 -5.24 -12.98
N GLU A 88 8.78 -4.36 -12.83
CA GLU A 88 9.95 -4.31 -13.71
C GLU A 88 10.90 -5.48 -13.39
N ASP A 89 10.58 -6.66 -13.92
CA ASP A 89 11.41 -7.85 -13.84
C ASP A 89 11.76 -8.32 -15.25
N ALA A 90 13.06 -8.35 -15.58
CA ALA A 90 13.56 -8.82 -16.87
C ALA A 90 13.17 -10.28 -17.18
N THR A 91 12.74 -11.03 -16.18
CA THR A 91 12.27 -12.42 -16.30
C THR A 91 10.88 -12.53 -16.95
N TYR A 92 10.03 -11.51 -16.81
CA TYR A 92 8.63 -11.54 -17.26
C TYR A 92 8.34 -10.46 -18.31
N ASP A 93 8.84 -10.68 -19.53
CA ASP A 93 8.69 -9.75 -20.65
C ASP A 93 7.23 -9.61 -21.12
N PRO A 94 6.63 -8.39 -21.06
CA PRO A 94 5.29 -8.13 -21.60
C PRO A 94 5.16 -8.40 -23.10
N ALA A 95 6.25 -8.31 -23.87
CA ALA A 95 6.22 -8.56 -25.32
C ALA A 95 5.87 -10.01 -25.69
N GLN A 96 5.93 -10.94 -24.73
CA GLN A 96 5.58 -12.35 -24.92
C GLN A 96 4.06 -12.61 -24.92
N TRP A 97 3.22 -11.58 -24.83
CA TRP A 97 1.76 -11.72 -24.68
C TRP A 97 1.10 -12.62 -25.74
N ARG A 98 1.55 -12.60 -27.00
CA ARG A 98 0.98 -13.46 -28.06
C ARG A 98 1.22 -14.94 -27.81
N GLN A 99 2.44 -15.28 -27.41
CA GLN A 99 2.79 -16.65 -27.05
C GLN A 99 1.96 -17.10 -25.85
N LYS A 100 1.86 -16.26 -24.81
CA LYS A 100 1.10 -16.54 -23.58
C LYS A 100 -0.39 -16.68 -23.85
N LEU A 101 -0.95 -15.86 -24.74
CA LEU A 101 -2.33 -15.96 -25.19
C LEU A 101 -2.59 -17.28 -25.93
N GLN A 102 -1.68 -17.68 -26.82
CA GLN A 102 -1.80 -18.96 -27.51
C GLN A 102 -1.72 -20.14 -26.52
N GLU A 103 -0.76 -20.12 -25.59
CA GLU A 103 -0.61 -21.11 -24.52
C GLU A 103 -1.88 -21.19 -23.65
N ALA A 104 -2.47 -20.05 -23.27
CA ALA A 104 -3.70 -20.01 -22.48
C ALA A 104 -4.91 -20.57 -23.24
N ARG A 105 -4.99 -20.33 -24.56
CA ARG A 105 -6.05 -20.85 -25.42
C ARG A 105 -5.94 -22.36 -25.64
N THR A 106 -4.72 -22.89 -25.77
CA THR A 106 -4.49 -24.33 -25.99
C THR A 106 -4.57 -25.15 -24.71
N ALA A 107 -4.20 -24.56 -23.56
CA ALA A 107 -4.29 -25.23 -22.26
C ALA A 107 -5.72 -25.67 -21.91
N GLY A 108 -6.74 -25.03 -22.53
CA GLY A 108 -8.14 -25.42 -22.43
C GLY A 108 -8.73 -25.24 -21.04
N VAL A 109 -10.00 -24.85 -20.97
CA VAL A 109 -10.80 -24.98 -19.76
C VAL A 109 -11.13 -26.46 -19.60
N SER A 110 -10.23 -27.25 -19.03
CA SER A 110 -10.57 -28.59 -18.56
C SER A 110 -11.49 -28.42 -17.37
N ASP A 111 -12.80 -28.40 -17.63
CA ASP A 111 -13.85 -28.52 -16.61
C ASP A 111 -14.02 -30.00 -16.26
N ASP A 112 -12.93 -30.66 -15.87
CA ASP A 112 -13.02 -32.01 -15.30
C ASP A 112 -13.24 -31.79 -13.82
N GLY A 113 -14.49 -31.96 -13.38
CA GLY A 113 -15.00 -31.69 -12.03
C GLY A 113 -14.43 -32.60 -10.94
N GLY A 114 -13.11 -32.78 -10.92
CA GLY A 114 -12.37 -33.39 -9.84
C GLY A 114 -12.12 -32.36 -8.74
N GLU A 115 -12.46 -32.73 -7.51
CA GLU A 115 -12.32 -31.92 -6.28
C GLU A 115 -10.86 -31.62 -5.87
N ASP A 116 -9.88 -31.81 -6.75
CA ASP A 116 -8.49 -31.44 -6.48
C ASP A 116 -8.27 -29.97 -6.84
N HIS A 117 -7.77 -29.18 -5.89
CA HIS A 117 -7.45 -27.77 -6.07
C HIS A 117 -6.59 -27.56 -7.32
N ASP A 118 -7.20 -27.06 -8.40
CA ASP A 118 -6.58 -26.91 -9.71
C ASP A 118 -5.56 -25.75 -9.74
N LEU A 119 -4.37 -26.02 -9.19
CA LEU A 119 -3.26 -25.08 -9.05
C LEU A 119 -2.91 -24.45 -10.41
N GLY A 120 -3.05 -23.13 -10.49
CA GLY A 120 -2.71 -22.34 -11.68
C GLY A 120 -3.82 -22.25 -12.74
N ARG A 121 -5.01 -22.82 -12.52
CA ARG A 121 -6.17 -22.72 -13.44
C ARG A 121 -6.50 -21.29 -13.86
N SER A 122 -6.36 -20.36 -12.92
CA SER A 122 -6.65 -18.94 -13.09
C SER A 122 -5.69 -18.22 -14.06
N GLY A 123 -4.57 -18.85 -14.46
CA GLY A 123 -3.60 -18.27 -15.40
C GLY A 123 -4.20 -17.80 -16.72
N SER A 124 -5.25 -18.46 -17.23
CA SER A 124 -5.96 -18.02 -18.43
C SER A 124 -6.66 -16.67 -18.26
N GLY A 125 -7.28 -16.43 -17.09
CA GLY A 125 -7.88 -15.15 -16.74
C GLY A 125 -6.85 -14.03 -16.58
N PHE A 126 -5.68 -14.35 -16.02
CA PHE A 126 -4.55 -13.40 -15.94
C PHE A 126 -4.10 -12.92 -17.32
N VAL A 127 -3.87 -13.87 -18.23
CA VAL A 127 -3.48 -13.54 -19.61
C VAL A 127 -4.57 -12.73 -20.32
N ALA A 128 -5.84 -13.12 -20.18
CA ALA A 128 -6.96 -12.40 -20.78
C ALA A 128 -7.06 -10.96 -20.28
N ALA A 129 -6.93 -10.72 -18.97
CA ALA A 129 -7.00 -9.38 -18.40
C ALA A 129 -5.86 -8.47 -18.89
N VAL A 130 -4.62 -8.98 -18.95
CA VAL A 130 -3.47 -8.27 -19.53
C VAL A 130 -3.72 -7.94 -21.00
N CYS A 131 -4.16 -8.91 -21.80
CA CYS A 131 -4.44 -8.70 -23.22
C CYS A 131 -5.53 -7.65 -23.44
N VAL A 132 -6.59 -7.64 -22.62
CA VAL A 132 -7.67 -6.63 -22.67
C VAL A 132 -7.15 -5.23 -22.35
N ARG A 133 -6.30 -5.11 -21.33
CA ARG A 133 -5.78 -3.81 -20.87
C ARG A 133 -4.77 -3.23 -21.86
N ASP A 134 -3.78 -4.03 -22.27
CA ASP A 134 -2.56 -3.52 -22.89
C ASP A 134 -2.51 -3.75 -24.41
N HIS A 135 -3.18 -4.80 -24.92
CA HIS A 135 -2.98 -5.29 -26.29
C HIS A 135 -4.28 -5.37 -27.12
N TRP A 136 -5.35 -4.68 -26.71
CA TRP A 136 -6.66 -4.77 -27.35
C TRP A 136 -6.62 -4.50 -28.87
N GLU A 137 -5.93 -3.44 -29.28
CA GLU A 137 -5.89 -3.03 -30.69
C GLU A 137 -5.08 -3.99 -31.57
N GLU A 138 -4.13 -4.72 -30.98
CA GLU A 138 -3.26 -5.67 -31.70
C GLU A 138 -3.91 -7.05 -31.91
N MET A 139 -4.96 -7.36 -31.14
CA MET A 139 -5.66 -8.64 -31.21
C MET A 139 -6.62 -8.74 -32.40
N THR A 140 -6.74 -9.95 -32.94
CA THR A 140 -7.79 -10.34 -33.89
C THR A 140 -9.17 -10.40 -33.23
N GLY A 141 -10.24 -10.41 -34.03
CA GLY A 141 -11.62 -10.53 -33.52
C GLY A 141 -11.85 -11.80 -32.68
N ASP A 142 -11.27 -12.92 -33.10
CA ASP A 142 -11.38 -14.20 -32.38
C ASP A 142 -10.65 -14.16 -31.03
N GLU A 143 -9.47 -13.52 -30.99
CA GLU A 143 -8.71 -13.32 -29.76
C GLU A 143 -9.45 -12.40 -28.79
N ARG A 144 -10.01 -11.29 -29.28
CA ARG A 144 -10.84 -10.38 -28.47
C ARG A 144 -12.04 -11.10 -27.88
N ASN A 145 -12.77 -11.88 -28.69
CA ASN A 145 -13.93 -12.65 -28.23
C ASN A 145 -13.54 -13.70 -27.17
N TRP A 146 -12.40 -14.37 -27.35
CA TRP A 146 -11.90 -15.31 -26.35
C TRP A 146 -11.56 -14.61 -25.04
N CYS A 147 -10.84 -13.48 -25.08
CA CYS A 147 -10.49 -12.70 -23.90
C CYS A 147 -11.72 -12.18 -23.14
N VAL A 148 -12.72 -11.64 -23.86
CA VAL A 148 -13.99 -11.20 -23.26
C VAL A 148 -14.69 -12.36 -22.55
N ASN A 149 -14.74 -13.54 -23.18
CA ASN A 149 -15.34 -14.72 -22.58
C ASN A 149 -14.59 -15.20 -21.35
N ALA A 150 -13.26 -15.23 -21.38
CA ALA A 150 -12.43 -15.62 -20.24
C ALA A 150 -12.63 -14.67 -19.05
N VAL A 151 -12.54 -13.35 -19.28
CA VAL A 151 -12.78 -12.33 -18.23
C VAL A 151 -14.18 -12.48 -17.63
N CYS A 152 -15.21 -12.61 -18.47
CA CYS A 152 -16.58 -12.76 -18.00
C CYS A 152 -16.81 -14.08 -17.24
N LEU A 153 -16.13 -15.15 -17.63
CA LEU A 153 -16.23 -16.45 -16.96
C LEU A 153 -15.61 -16.40 -15.56
N GLU A 154 -14.40 -15.82 -15.43
CA GLU A 154 -13.71 -15.75 -14.14
C GLU A 154 -14.49 -14.95 -13.10
N VAL A 155 -15.07 -13.81 -13.49
CA VAL A 155 -15.89 -13.00 -12.57
C VAL A 155 -17.20 -13.69 -12.19
N GLY A 156 -17.79 -14.47 -13.10
CA GLY A 156 -19.05 -15.16 -12.86
C GLY A 156 -18.96 -16.38 -11.94
N ARG A 157 -17.82 -17.09 -11.93
CA ARG A 157 -17.66 -18.44 -11.33
C ARG A 157 -18.05 -18.54 -9.85
N SER A 158 -17.74 -17.54 -9.04
CA SER A 158 -17.93 -17.58 -7.57
C SER A 158 -18.81 -16.44 -7.05
N SER A 159 -19.60 -15.84 -7.94
CA SER A 159 -20.40 -14.64 -7.63
C SER A 159 -21.44 -14.85 -6.53
N ASP A 160 -22.00 -16.05 -6.44
CA ASP A 160 -23.02 -16.44 -5.45
C ASP A 160 -22.48 -17.28 -4.29
N SER A 161 -21.16 -17.40 -4.13
CA SER A 161 -20.55 -18.20 -3.06
C SER A 161 -20.36 -17.38 -1.78
N TRP A 162 -21.41 -17.28 -0.95
CA TRP A 162 -21.44 -16.44 0.26
C TRP A 162 -20.84 -17.08 1.53
N ASN A 163 -19.90 -18.02 1.40
CA ASN A 163 -19.27 -18.70 2.53
C ASN A 163 -18.14 -17.86 3.18
N GLN A 164 -18.20 -17.65 4.52
CA GLN A 164 -17.26 -16.75 5.23
C GLN A 164 -15.76 -16.99 4.98
N PRO A 165 -15.24 -18.24 4.89
CA PRO A 165 -13.83 -18.45 4.63
C PRO A 165 -13.38 -17.94 3.26
N ALA A 166 -14.22 -18.03 2.22
CA ALA A 166 -13.84 -17.57 0.88
C ALA A 166 -13.97 -16.05 0.72
N ARG A 167 -14.89 -15.42 1.46
CA ARG A 167 -15.11 -13.96 1.45
C ARG A 167 -13.93 -13.16 2.01
N LEU A 168 -13.23 -13.75 2.99
CA LEU A 168 -12.09 -13.14 3.70
C LEU A 168 -10.73 -13.53 3.11
N GLN A 169 -10.69 -14.42 2.12
CA GLN A 169 -9.43 -14.84 1.50
C GLN A 169 -8.82 -13.71 0.68
N SER A 170 -7.63 -13.28 1.09
CA SER A 170 -6.71 -12.51 0.27
C SER A 170 -5.89 -13.47 -0.60
N ASN A 171 -6.53 -14.07 -1.59
CA ASN A 171 -5.85 -15.00 -2.50
C ASN A 171 -5.53 -14.29 -3.83
N GLY A 172 -4.31 -13.76 -3.94
CA GLY A 172 -3.81 -13.14 -5.18
C GLY A 172 -3.60 -14.12 -6.35
N MET A 173 -3.89 -15.41 -6.18
CA MET A 173 -3.76 -16.43 -7.21
C MET A 173 -5.04 -16.62 -8.06
N GLU A 174 -6.16 -16.00 -7.69
CA GLU A 174 -7.39 -16.05 -8.48
C GLU A 174 -7.48 -14.87 -9.46
N ALA A 175 -7.99 -15.14 -10.66
CA ALA A 175 -8.07 -14.15 -11.73
C ALA A 175 -9.33 -13.28 -11.67
N ASP A 176 -10.31 -13.64 -10.84
CA ASP A 176 -11.57 -12.91 -10.65
C ASP A 176 -11.36 -11.41 -10.35
N ARG A 177 -10.37 -11.08 -9.51
CA ARG A 177 -10.02 -9.71 -9.10
C ARG A 177 -9.56 -8.86 -10.28
N ILE A 178 -8.50 -9.28 -10.97
CA ILE A 178 -7.97 -8.52 -12.10
C ILE A 178 -8.95 -8.49 -13.28
N CYS A 179 -9.75 -9.56 -13.47
CA CYS A 179 -10.80 -9.60 -14.47
C CYS A 179 -11.90 -8.59 -14.12
N ALA A 180 -12.30 -8.49 -12.85
CA ALA A 180 -13.25 -7.48 -12.39
C ALA A 180 -12.73 -6.04 -12.55
N CYS A 181 -11.42 -5.83 -12.44
CA CYS A 181 -10.80 -4.53 -12.70
C CYS A 181 -10.89 -4.11 -14.18
N VAL A 182 -10.74 -5.04 -15.13
CA VAL A 182 -10.78 -4.72 -16.56
C VAL A 182 -12.18 -4.78 -17.18
N LEU A 183 -13.19 -5.34 -16.48
CA LEU A 183 -14.59 -5.37 -16.95
C LEU A 183 -15.12 -3.98 -17.39
N PRO A 184 -14.92 -2.89 -16.62
CA PRO A 184 -15.42 -1.57 -16.98
C PRO A 184 -14.74 -1.02 -18.25
N LEU A 185 -13.46 -1.33 -18.48
CA LEU A 185 -12.72 -0.94 -19.69
C LEU A 185 -13.36 -1.51 -20.96
N LEU A 186 -13.88 -2.75 -20.90
CA LEU A 186 -14.53 -3.41 -22.04
C LEU A 186 -15.76 -2.65 -22.55
N LEU A 187 -16.43 -1.85 -21.71
CA LEU A 187 -17.57 -1.02 -22.13
C LEU A 187 -17.17 0.12 -23.07
N GLY A 188 -15.90 0.54 -23.05
CA GLY A 188 -15.34 1.51 -23.98
C GLY A 188 -14.78 0.89 -25.26
N LYS A 189 -14.86 -0.43 -25.43
CA LYS A 189 -14.33 -1.16 -26.60
C LYS A 189 -15.44 -1.52 -27.58
N SER A 190 -15.05 -1.79 -28.83
CA SER A 190 -15.97 -2.26 -29.87
C SER A 190 -16.39 -3.72 -29.63
N LEU A 191 -17.55 -3.92 -29.00
CA LEU A 191 -18.16 -5.22 -28.74
C LEU A 191 -19.47 -5.36 -29.51
N ASP A 192 -19.88 -6.60 -29.79
CA ASP A 192 -21.25 -6.88 -30.22
C ASP A 192 -22.26 -6.63 -29.09
N GLU A 193 -23.53 -6.43 -29.43
CA GLU A 193 -24.58 -6.06 -28.46
C GLU A 193 -24.76 -7.10 -27.35
N ILE A 194 -24.59 -8.40 -27.66
CA ILE A 194 -24.76 -9.50 -26.70
C ILE A 194 -23.61 -9.45 -25.69
N SER A 195 -22.36 -9.35 -26.16
CA SER A 195 -21.19 -9.21 -25.31
C SER A 195 -21.25 -7.94 -24.47
N CYS A 196 -21.65 -6.80 -25.05
CA CYS A 196 -21.80 -5.54 -24.33
C CYS A 196 -22.84 -5.66 -23.20
N SER A 197 -24.00 -6.24 -23.48
CA SER A 197 -25.04 -6.47 -22.46
C SER A 197 -24.54 -7.39 -21.34
N ARG A 198 -23.81 -8.45 -21.69
CA ARG A 198 -23.23 -9.38 -20.71
C ARG A 198 -22.20 -8.70 -19.81
N VAL A 199 -21.30 -7.88 -20.38
CA VAL A 199 -20.31 -7.12 -19.61
C VAL A 199 -21.00 -6.12 -18.66
N ARG A 200 -22.04 -5.42 -19.12
CA ARG A 200 -22.84 -4.52 -18.27
C ARG A 200 -23.45 -5.25 -17.08
N GLN A 201 -24.08 -6.41 -17.31
CA GLN A 201 -24.66 -7.21 -16.22
C GLN A 201 -23.58 -7.69 -15.25
N LEU A 202 -22.46 -8.21 -15.76
CA LEU A 202 -21.37 -8.70 -14.92
C LEU A 202 -20.65 -7.61 -14.13
N LEU A 203 -20.63 -6.36 -14.63
CA LEU A 203 -20.11 -5.23 -13.86
C LEU A 203 -20.89 -5.05 -12.54
N VAL A 204 -22.21 -5.13 -12.60
CA VAL A 204 -23.08 -4.99 -11.41
C VAL A 204 -22.88 -6.19 -10.47
N VAL A 205 -22.74 -7.39 -11.03
CA VAL A 205 -22.40 -8.60 -10.26
C VAL A 205 -21.05 -8.42 -9.56
N ALA A 206 -20.02 -7.89 -10.24
CA ALA A 206 -18.70 -7.66 -9.66
C ALA A 206 -18.73 -6.66 -8.49
N LEU A 207 -19.51 -5.57 -8.60
CA LEU A 207 -19.68 -4.57 -7.54
C LEU A 207 -20.43 -5.10 -6.31
N THR A 208 -21.24 -6.14 -6.50
CA THR A 208 -22.06 -6.78 -5.45
C THR A 208 -21.62 -8.19 -5.10
N HIS A 209 -20.43 -8.61 -5.58
CA HIS A 209 -19.92 -9.97 -5.54
C HIS A 209 -19.76 -10.50 -4.11
N ALA A 210 -19.90 -11.81 -3.84
CA ALA A 210 -19.74 -12.34 -2.48
C ALA A 210 -18.36 -12.03 -1.84
N THR A 211 -17.29 -12.15 -2.64
CA THR A 211 -15.89 -11.81 -2.27
C THR A 211 -15.63 -10.29 -2.24
N ASN A 212 -15.15 -9.78 -1.09
CA ASN A 212 -14.89 -8.35 -0.90
C ASN A 212 -13.76 -7.80 -1.81
N GLU A 213 -12.76 -8.61 -2.12
CA GLU A 213 -11.67 -8.19 -3.01
C GLU A 213 -12.13 -8.01 -4.45
N VAL A 214 -13.05 -8.84 -4.95
CA VAL A 214 -13.65 -8.65 -6.28
C VAL A 214 -14.38 -7.31 -6.35
N ARG A 215 -15.15 -6.94 -5.30
CA ARG A 215 -15.80 -5.62 -5.22
C ARG A 215 -14.77 -4.48 -5.26
N TRP A 216 -13.65 -4.62 -4.54
CA TRP A 216 -12.58 -3.62 -4.49
C TRP A 216 -11.90 -3.41 -5.85
N TYR A 217 -11.60 -4.49 -6.57
CA TYR A 217 -11.02 -4.41 -7.90
C TYR A 217 -12.03 -3.89 -8.93
N ALA A 218 -13.31 -4.30 -8.84
CA ALA A 218 -14.37 -3.74 -9.67
C ALA A 218 -14.53 -2.24 -9.47
N ALA A 219 -14.57 -1.77 -8.22
CA ALA A 219 -14.61 -0.35 -7.87
C ALA A 219 -13.38 0.41 -8.41
N SER A 220 -12.19 -0.20 -8.33
CA SER A 220 -10.97 0.37 -8.91
C SER A 220 -11.08 0.52 -10.42
N GLY A 221 -11.56 -0.51 -11.13
CA GLY A 221 -11.77 -0.46 -12.58
C GLY A 221 -12.82 0.55 -13.02
N VAL A 222 -13.91 0.69 -12.24
CA VAL A 222 -14.95 1.69 -12.50
C VAL A 222 -14.35 3.09 -12.42
N GLY A 223 -13.56 3.35 -11.37
CA GLY A 223 -12.84 4.61 -11.24
C GLY A 223 -11.81 4.83 -12.36
N ASP A 224 -10.97 3.84 -12.66
CA ASP A 224 -9.87 4.02 -13.62
C ASP A 224 -10.37 4.27 -15.05
N TYR A 225 -11.44 3.59 -15.48
CA TYR A 225 -11.85 3.57 -16.88
C TYR A 225 -13.16 4.31 -17.17
N LEU A 226 -14.19 4.17 -16.32
CA LEU A 226 -15.54 4.62 -16.71
C LEU A 226 -15.73 6.13 -16.65
N TRP A 227 -14.93 6.89 -15.90
CA TRP A 227 -15.03 8.36 -15.92
C TRP A 227 -14.88 8.94 -17.33
N GLN A 228 -14.07 8.32 -18.19
CA GLN A 228 -13.87 8.75 -19.58
C GLN A 228 -14.87 8.13 -20.57
N ILE A 229 -15.50 7.02 -20.20
CA ILE A 229 -16.41 6.25 -21.07
C ILE A 229 -17.86 6.65 -20.83
N ASP A 230 -18.31 6.61 -19.58
CA ASP A 230 -19.70 6.83 -19.17
C ASP A 230 -19.77 7.34 -17.72
N ARG A 231 -19.74 8.66 -17.58
CA ARG A 231 -19.84 9.35 -16.28
C ARG A 231 -21.15 9.05 -15.56
N GLU A 232 -22.26 8.88 -16.28
CA GLU A 232 -23.57 8.60 -15.66
C GLU A 232 -23.59 7.20 -15.05
N LEU A 233 -22.99 6.23 -15.72
CA LEU A 233 -22.82 4.88 -15.19
C LEU A 233 -21.95 4.85 -13.94
N VAL A 234 -20.88 5.66 -13.87
CA VAL A 234 -20.06 5.79 -12.65
C VAL A 234 -20.90 6.24 -11.46
N LEU A 235 -21.67 7.33 -11.62
CA LEU A 235 -22.51 7.87 -10.56
C LEU A 235 -23.59 6.85 -10.15
N ARG A 236 -24.16 6.13 -11.11
CA ARG A 236 -25.12 5.05 -10.84
C ARG A 236 -24.51 3.88 -10.08
N CYS A 237 -23.25 3.51 -10.35
CA CYS A 237 -22.51 2.52 -9.57
C CYS A 237 -22.29 2.98 -8.12
N VAL A 238 -21.92 4.26 -7.94
CA VAL A 238 -21.75 4.89 -6.61
C VAL A 238 -23.06 4.88 -5.83
N ASP A 239 -24.17 5.26 -6.47
CA ASP A 239 -25.50 5.24 -5.86
C ASP A 239 -25.97 3.81 -5.53
N ALA A 240 -25.65 2.83 -6.38
CA ALA A 240 -25.99 1.44 -6.13
C ALA A 240 -25.28 0.86 -4.91
N LEU A 241 -23.99 1.21 -4.70
CA LEU A 241 -23.24 0.81 -3.50
C LEU A 241 -23.84 1.42 -2.24
N ALA A 242 -24.17 2.71 -2.26
CA ALA A 242 -24.81 3.39 -1.15
C ALA A 242 -26.20 2.83 -0.83
N ALA A 243 -27.04 2.64 -1.86
CA ALA A 243 -28.36 2.04 -1.72
C ALA A 243 -28.29 0.60 -1.18
N GLY A 244 -27.32 -0.19 -1.64
CA GLY A 244 -27.05 -1.52 -1.12
C GLY A 244 -26.73 -1.49 0.38
N ALA A 245 -25.84 -0.60 0.83
CA ALA A 245 -25.50 -0.45 2.25
C ALA A 245 -26.71 -0.05 3.10
N MET A 246 -27.54 0.87 2.62
CA MET A 246 -28.78 1.26 3.31
C MET A 246 -29.76 0.09 3.47
N LEU A 247 -29.94 -0.72 2.42
CA LEU A 247 -30.82 -1.89 2.46
C LEU A 247 -30.30 -2.97 3.41
N VAL A 248 -28.98 -3.23 3.40
CA VAL A 248 -28.36 -4.17 4.36
C VAL A 248 -28.51 -3.66 5.79
N GLN A 249 -28.25 -2.37 6.04
CA GLN A 249 -28.40 -1.78 7.37
C GLN A 249 -29.85 -1.88 7.86
N GLN A 250 -30.82 -1.51 7.03
CA GLN A 250 -32.25 -1.60 7.37
C GLN A 250 -32.66 -3.04 7.68
N ALA A 251 -32.19 -4.00 6.90
CA ALA A 251 -32.45 -5.42 7.14
C ALA A 251 -31.79 -5.89 8.44
N ALA A 252 -30.53 -5.54 8.69
CA ALA A 252 -29.80 -5.89 9.92
C ALA A 252 -30.46 -5.30 11.19
N ASP A 253 -30.95 -4.07 11.12
CA ASP A 253 -31.69 -3.43 12.22
C ASP A 253 -33.02 -4.17 12.49
N SER A 254 -33.71 -4.60 11.43
CA SER A 254 -34.92 -5.41 11.56
C SER A 254 -34.64 -6.78 12.19
N GLU A 255 -33.52 -7.43 11.86
CA GLU A 255 -33.10 -8.70 12.47
C GLU A 255 -32.70 -8.53 13.94
N THR A 256 -32.15 -7.38 14.32
CA THR A 256 -31.81 -7.08 15.73
C THR A 256 -33.04 -7.07 16.64
N SER A 257 -34.21 -6.70 16.12
CA SER A 257 -35.47 -6.78 16.86
C SER A 257 -35.99 -8.20 17.09
N ARG A 258 -35.48 -9.20 16.34
CA ARG A 258 -35.93 -10.59 16.43
C ARG A 258 -35.19 -11.38 17.51
N PRO A 259 -35.82 -12.43 18.07
CA PRO A 259 -35.13 -13.38 18.95
C PRO A 259 -33.92 -14.00 18.25
N TYR A 260 -32.80 -14.16 18.97
CA TYR A 260 -31.52 -14.61 18.41
C TYR A 260 -31.61 -15.84 17.50
N HIS A 261 -32.41 -16.84 17.87
CA HIS A 261 -32.59 -18.09 17.12
C HIS A 261 -33.43 -17.95 15.82
N GLN A 262 -34.11 -16.81 15.64
CA GLN A 262 -34.92 -16.49 14.46
C GLN A 262 -34.22 -15.46 13.56
N ARG A 263 -33.02 -14.99 13.96
CA ARG A 263 -32.25 -14.04 13.18
C ARG A 263 -31.66 -14.75 11.97
N ARG A 264 -31.81 -14.12 10.82
CA ARG A 264 -31.12 -14.58 9.61
C ARG A 264 -29.62 -14.28 9.73
N PRO A 265 -28.75 -15.17 9.24
CA PRO A 265 -27.34 -14.86 9.03
C PRO A 265 -27.20 -13.59 8.19
N ILE A 266 -26.22 -12.74 8.52
CA ILE A 266 -25.99 -11.50 7.77
C ILE A 266 -25.59 -11.77 6.32
N ASP A 267 -24.91 -12.89 6.07
CA ASP A 267 -24.49 -13.32 4.73
C ASP A 267 -25.72 -13.53 3.81
N ASP A 268 -26.81 -14.09 4.33
CA ASP A 268 -28.06 -14.29 3.58
C ASP A 268 -28.76 -12.96 3.26
N VAL A 269 -28.63 -11.98 4.17
CA VAL A 269 -29.17 -10.63 3.98
C VAL A 269 -28.38 -9.90 2.89
N GLU A 270 -27.06 -9.95 2.95
CA GLU A 270 -26.20 -9.33 1.93
C GLU A 270 -26.38 -9.97 0.55
N ALA A 271 -26.55 -11.29 0.48
CA ALA A 271 -26.85 -12.00 -0.76
C ALA A 271 -28.19 -11.56 -1.38
N GLU A 272 -29.25 -11.48 -0.56
CA GLU A 272 -30.56 -11.03 -1.02
C GLU A 272 -30.52 -9.59 -1.55
N VAL A 273 -29.84 -8.70 -0.82
CA VAL A 273 -29.68 -7.30 -1.24
C VAL A 273 -28.85 -7.21 -2.52
N ALA A 274 -27.75 -7.96 -2.64
CA ALA A 274 -26.94 -8.01 -3.86
C ALA A 274 -27.79 -8.42 -5.07
N SER A 275 -28.55 -9.50 -4.98
CA SER A 275 -29.46 -9.94 -6.05
C SER A 275 -30.57 -8.93 -6.34
N ALA A 276 -31.02 -8.15 -5.34
CA ALA A 276 -32.01 -7.09 -5.54
C ALA A 276 -31.44 -5.90 -6.31
N ILE A 277 -30.23 -5.44 -5.94
CA ILE A 277 -29.51 -4.38 -6.68
C ILE A 277 -29.24 -4.82 -8.11
N GLN A 278 -28.72 -6.04 -8.33
CA GLN A 278 -28.41 -6.57 -9.66
C GLN A 278 -29.63 -6.55 -10.60
N ARG A 279 -30.81 -6.96 -10.11
CA ARG A 279 -32.05 -6.97 -10.91
C ARG A 279 -32.54 -5.57 -11.25
N ARG A 280 -32.46 -4.64 -10.30
CA ARG A 280 -33.03 -3.29 -10.41
C ARG A 280 -32.05 -2.29 -11.04
N PHE A 281 -30.77 -2.61 -11.13
CA PHE A 281 -29.73 -1.66 -11.52
C PHE A 281 -30.01 -0.96 -12.85
N PHE A 282 -30.59 -1.64 -13.84
CA PHE A 282 -30.88 -1.07 -15.16
C PHE A 282 -32.31 -0.52 -15.30
N GLU A 283 -33.16 -0.60 -14.28
CA GLU A 283 -34.50 -0.02 -14.28
C GLU A 283 -34.41 1.50 -14.03
N PRO A 284 -35.17 2.37 -14.73
CA PRO A 284 -35.07 3.82 -14.58
C PRO A 284 -35.07 4.31 -13.13
N ASP A 285 -35.99 3.80 -12.30
CA ASP A 285 -36.15 4.13 -10.88
C ASP A 285 -35.66 3.01 -9.94
N GLY A 286 -34.82 2.10 -10.45
CA GLY A 286 -34.36 0.93 -9.72
C GLY A 286 -33.36 1.24 -8.62
N ILE A 287 -32.55 2.29 -8.81
CA ILE A 287 -31.55 2.80 -7.86
C ILE A 287 -31.91 4.26 -7.52
N PRO A 288 -32.05 4.62 -6.23
CA PRO A 288 -32.29 6.00 -5.83
C PRO A 288 -31.16 6.91 -6.28
N VAL A 289 -31.49 8.01 -6.95
CA VAL A 289 -30.52 9.04 -7.37
C VAL A 289 -29.94 9.72 -6.15
N ASP A 290 -28.63 9.98 -6.16
CA ASP A 290 -27.89 10.62 -5.07
C ASP A 290 -27.96 9.86 -3.72
N ALA A 291 -28.20 8.55 -3.75
CA ALA A 291 -28.17 7.68 -2.57
C ALA A 291 -26.86 7.83 -1.77
N HIS A 292 -25.74 8.08 -2.46
CA HIS A 292 -24.43 8.33 -1.85
C HIS A 292 -24.36 9.57 -0.95
N ARG A 293 -25.36 10.45 -0.98
CA ARG A 293 -25.46 11.62 -0.09
C ARG A 293 -26.25 11.34 1.18
N ALA A 294 -27.16 10.37 1.15
CA ALA A 294 -28.14 10.13 2.20
C ALA A 294 -27.77 8.97 3.13
N PHE A 295 -26.91 8.04 2.70
CA PHE A 295 -26.52 6.91 3.54
C PHE A 295 -25.60 7.34 4.69
N ASP A 296 -25.62 6.57 5.78
CA ASP A 296 -24.73 6.75 6.93
C ASP A 296 -23.42 5.96 6.72
N PRO A 297 -22.27 6.63 6.53
CA PRO A 297 -20.97 5.98 6.38
C PRO A 297 -20.33 5.58 7.72
N THR A 298 -20.90 5.96 8.86
CA THR A 298 -20.28 5.74 10.18
C THR A 298 -20.44 4.32 10.71
N GLY A 299 -21.51 3.63 10.30
CA GLY A 299 -21.78 2.23 10.62
C GLY A 299 -20.90 1.23 9.85
N TRP A 300 -20.96 -0.05 10.23
CA TRP A 300 -20.12 -1.10 9.62
C TRP A 300 -20.36 -1.25 8.11
N PHE A 301 -21.62 -1.39 7.69
CA PHE A 301 -22.00 -1.56 6.28
C PHE A 301 -21.79 -0.27 5.49
N GLY A 302 -22.07 0.87 6.11
CA GLY A 302 -21.79 2.20 5.57
C GLY A 302 -20.32 2.37 5.24
N ALA A 303 -19.42 2.13 6.21
CA ALA A 303 -17.98 2.26 6.01
C ALA A 303 -17.42 1.29 4.94
N GLU A 304 -17.95 0.07 4.84
CA GLU A 304 -17.57 -0.86 3.76
C GLU A 304 -17.96 -0.35 2.37
N ALA A 305 -19.14 0.25 2.24
CA ALA A 305 -19.57 0.85 0.99
C ALA A 305 -18.84 2.18 0.68
N ASP A 306 -18.65 3.05 1.68
CA ASP A 306 -17.98 4.34 1.51
C ASP A 306 -16.52 4.14 1.07
N LYS A 307 -15.85 3.09 1.60
CA LYS A 307 -14.54 2.66 1.09
C LYS A 307 -14.54 2.38 -0.41
N LEU A 308 -15.55 1.69 -0.95
CA LEU A 308 -15.66 1.40 -2.38
C LEU A 308 -16.05 2.65 -3.19
N ILE A 309 -16.93 3.50 -2.63
CA ILE A 309 -17.36 4.75 -3.23
C ILE A 309 -16.18 5.71 -3.38
N LEU A 310 -15.44 5.97 -2.28
CA LEU A 310 -14.25 6.82 -2.30
C LEU A 310 -13.17 6.26 -3.24
N ARG A 311 -13.07 4.93 -3.37
CA ARG A 311 -12.17 4.30 -4.35
C ARG A 311 -12.56 4.66 -5.78
N ILE A 312 -13.84 4.63 -6.14
CA ILE A 312 -14.33 5.02 -7.47
C ILE A 312 -14.12 6.52 -7.70
N LEU A 313 -14.55 7.34 -6.74
CA LEU A 313 -14.52 8.80 -6.85
C LEU A 313 -13.09 9.36 -6.88
N GLY A 314 -12.15 8.73 -6.18
CA GLY A 314 -10.75 9.17 -6.09
C GLY A 314 -9.97 9.22 -7.42
N TYR A 315 -10.50 8.59 -8.48
CA TYR A 315 -9.96 8.68 -9.84
C TYR A 315 -10.37 9.96 -10.60
N ALA A 316 -11.39 10.69 -10.11
CA ALA A 316 -11.80 11.98 -10.65
C ALA A 316 -11.70 13.07 -9.57
N PRO A 317 -10.48 13.51 -9.21
CA PRO A 317 -10.24 14.39 -8.06
C PRO A 317 -10.77 15.82 -8.22
N THR A 318 -11.20 16.20 -9.43
CA THR A 318 -11.75 17.53 -9.74
C THR A 318 -13.28 17.55 -9.84
N GLU A 319 -13.95 16.39 -9.79
CA GLU A 319 -15.40 16.32 -9.83
C GLU A 319 -16.01 16.80 -8.51
N ALA A 320 -17.09 17.58 -8.60
CA ALA A 320 -17.74 18.16 -7.42
C ALA A 320 -18.25 17.08 -6.44
N VAL A 321 -18.74 15.95 -6.96
CA VAL A 321 -19.18 14.82 -6.14
C VAL A 321 -18.03 14.17 -5.36
N THR A 322 -16.84 14.11 -5.96
CA THR A 322 -15.64 13.56 -5.32
C THR A 322 -15.19 14.47 -4.18
N ILE A 323 -15.11 15.78 -4.43
CA ILE A 323 -14.70 16.76 -3.42
C ILE A 323 -15.66 16.70 -2.22
N ALA A 324 -16.96 16.72 -2.46
CA ALA A 324 -17.97 16.63 -1.40
C ALA A 324 -17.90 15.32 -0.60
N ALA A 325 -17.60 14.19 -1.26
CA ALA A 325 -17.45 12.91 -0.57
C ALA A 325 -16.23 12.89 0.35
N PHE A 326 -15.07 13.40 -0.10
CA PHE A 326 -13.86 13.47 0.73
C PHE A 326 -13.96 14.54 1.83
N GLU A 327 -14.63 15.67 1.59
CA GLU A 327 -14.92 16.68 2.62
C GLU A 327 -15.77 16.08 3.76
N ARG A 328 -16.83 15.35 3.39
CA ARG A 328 -17.67 14.63 4.34
C ARG A 328 -16.86 13.59 5.12
N PHE A 329 -16.02 12.80 4.44
CA PHE A 329 -15.18 11.80 5.09
C PHE A 329 -14.17 12.44 6.06
N ALA A 330 -13.53 13.55 5.68
CA ALA A 330 -12.60 14.27 6.55
C ALA A 330 -13.27 14.75 7.84
N SER A 331 -14.53 15.19 7.76
CA SER A 331 -15.33 15.58 8.94
C SER A 331 -15.66 14.38 9.82
N ILE A 332 -16.15 13.29 9.24
CA ILE A 332 -16.44 12.03 9.96
C ILE A 332 -15.20 11.47 10.67
N LEU A 333 -14.05 11.57 10.01
CA LEU A 333 -12.79 11.08 10.57
C LEU A 333 -12.43 11.81 11.87
N VAL A 334 -12.67 13.13 11.95
CA VAL A 334 -12.47 13.92 13.17
C VAL A 334 -13.51 13.57 14.24
N GLU A 335 -14.78 13.41 13.87
CA GLU A 335 -15.84 12.97 14.81
C GLU A 335 -15.50 11.61 15.44
N TRP A 336 -14.95 10.69 14.65
CA TRP A 336 -14.49 9.40 15.15
C TRP A 336 -13.37 9.54 16.18
N TRP A 337 -12.45 10.48 16.00
CA TRP A 337 -11.37 10.76 16.95
C TRP A 337 -11.92 11.37 18.25
N ASP A 338 -12.87 12.31 18.16
CA ASP A 338 -13.55 12.92 19.32
C ASP A 338 -14.28 11.86 20.17
N GLU A 339 -14.98 10.94 19.53
CA GLU A 339 -15.64 9.82 20.19
C GLU A 339 -14.65 8.86 20.85
N ASP A 340 -13.51 8.54 20.20
CA ASP A 340 -12.48 7.67 20.79
C ASP A 340 -11.85 8.31 22.04
N GLY A 341 -11.60 9.62 21.99
CA GLY A 341 -11.18 10.39 23.17
C GLY A 341 -12.20 10.32 24.31
N SER A 342 -13.49 10.41 23.99
CA SER A 342 -14.58 10.32 24.96
C SER A 342 -14.71 8.92 25.60
N ARG A 343 -14.42 7.86 24.84
CA ARG A 343 -14.39 6.47 25.33
C ARG A 343 -13.25 6.24 26.32
N LEU A 344 -12.05 6.75 26.03
CA LEU A 344 -10.90 6.67 26.93
C LEU A 344 -11.17 7.37 28.27
N GLN A 345 -12.00 8.43 28.26
CA GLN A 345 -12.45 9.14 29.47
C GLN A 345 -13.61 8.44 30.20
N GLY A 346 -14.02 7.24 29.77
CA GLY A 346 -15.02 6.42 30.45
C GLY A 346 -16.46 6.95 30.36
N ARG A 347 -16.76 7.87 29.43
CA ARG A 347 -18.05 8.59 29.38
C ARG A 347 -19.15 7.88 28.58
N GLN A 348 -18.87 6.83 27.81
CA GLN A 348 -19.89 6.13 27.02
C GLN A 348 -19.66 4.61 26.95
N LYS A 349 -20.74 3.85 27.20
CA LYS A 349 -20.85 2.40 26.92
C LYS A 349 -21.92 2.20 25.85
N GLY A 350 -21.58 1.52 24.75
CA GLY A 350 -22.60 0.90 23.88
C GLY A 350 -22.64 1.33 22.41
N HIS A 351 -21.58 1.89 21.83
CA HIS A 351 -21.59 2.14 20.38
C HIS A 351 -21.26 0.89 19.55
N PRO A 352 -21.82 0.77 18.32
CA PRO A 352 -21.53 -0.31 17.40
C PRO A 352 -20.03 -0.46 17.11
N GLN A 353 -19.60 -1.69 16.85
CA GLN A 353 -18.23 -2.00 16.48
C GLN A 353 -17.89 -1.32 15.14
N ARG A 354 -16.95 -0.37 15.16
CA ARG A 354 -16.50 0.34 13.95
C ARG A 354 -15.67 -0.58 13.06
N ASN A 355 -15.72 -0.33 11.75
CA ASN A 355 -14.87 -1.03 10.80
C ASN A 355 -13.52 -0.33 10.64
N CYS A 356 -12.58 -0.64 11.53
CA CYS A 356 -11.24 -0.04 11.52
C CYS A 356 -10.45 -0.35 10.24
N LYS A 357 -10.70 -1.50 9.59
CA LYS A 357 -10.04 -1.86 8.33
C LYS A 357 -10.50 -0.93 7.20
N ALA A 358 -11.81 -0.68 7.11
CA ALA A 358 -12.35 0.27 6.14
C ALA A 358 -11.82 1.68 6.40
N GLN A 359 -11.79 2.12 7.65
CA GLN A 359 -11.24 3.43 8.03
C GLN A 359 -9.79 3.61 7.55
N SER A 360 -8.91 2.63 7.79
CA SER A 360 -7.51 2.71 7.35
C SER A 360 -7.40 2.93 5.83
N VAL A 361 -8.16 2.14 5.05
CA VAL A 361 -8.16 2.25 3.59
C VAL A 361 -8.72 3.59 3.14
N MET A 362 -9.78 4.11 3.77
CA MET A 362 -10.34 5.41 3.43
C MET A 362 -9.38 6.57 3.75
N THR A 363 -8.59 6.47 4.84
CA THR A 363 -7.54 7.44 5.14
C THR A 363 -6.45 7.45 4.07
N GLU A 364 -6.01 6.28 3.60
CA GLU A 364 -5.03 6.18 2.49
C GLU A 364 -5.60 6.79 1.19
N LEU A 365 -6.89 6.58 0.91
CA LEU A 365 -7.56 7.21 -0.24
C LEU A 365 -7.67 8.73 -0.09
N LEU A 366 -7.86 9.23 1.13
CA LEU A 366 -7.89 10.67 1.42
C LEU A 366 -6.51 11.30 1.19
N GLU A 367 -5.43 10.68 1.68
CA GLU A 367 -4.05 11.13 1.47
C GLU A 367 -3.71 11.23 -0.02
N ASP A 368 -4.09 10.20 -0.77
CA ASP A 368 -3.96 10.11 -2.22
C ASP A 368 -4.77 11.20 -2.95
N PHE A 369 -6.01 11.42 -2.55
CA PHE A 369 -6.87 12.47 -3.09
C PHE A 369 -6.31 13.88 -2.84
N LEU A 370 -5.86 14.17 -1.62
CA LEU A 370 -5.33 15.48 -1.22
C LEU A 370 -4.12 15.91 -2.06
N LEU A 371 -3.29 14.96 -2.49
CA LEU A 371 -2.15 15.23 -3.37
C LEU A 371 -2.50 15.30 -4.85
N ARG A 372 -3.67 14.83 -5.29
CA ARG A 372 -4.06 14.87 -6.72
C ARG A 372 -5.10 15.92 -7.07
N THR A 373 -5.85 16.43 -6.09
CA THR A 373 -6.85 17.48 -6.32
C THR A 373 -6.20 18.87 -6.43
N THR A 374 -7.02 19.90 -6.69
CA THR A 374 -6.55 21.28 -6.78
C THR A 374 -6.15 21.81 -5.39
N ALA A 375 -5.24 22.78 -5.34
CA ALA A 375 -4.81 23.43 -4.11
C ALA A 375 -5.99 23.98 -3.26
N VAL A 376 -7.02 24.53 -3.91
CA VAL A 376 -8.20 25.08 -3.23
C VAL A 376 -9.01 23.97 -2.57
N ASN A 377 -9.36 22.94 -3.33
CA ASN A 377 -10.16 21.82 -2.82
C ASN A 377 -9.41 21.04 -1.73
N ALA A 378 -8.09 20.84 -1.89
CA ALA A 378 -7.30 20.15 -0.88
C ALA A 378 -7.26 20.94 0.43
N ALA A 379 -7.20 22.27 0.35
CA ALA A 379 -7.24 23.14 1.52
C ALA A 379 -8.60 23.09 2.22
N GLU A 380 -9.70 23.06 1.47
CA GLU A 380 -11.05 22.90 2.02
C GLU A 380 -11.23 21.54 2.70
N VAL A 381 -10.84 20.45 2.03
CA VAL A 381 -11.02 19.09 2.54
C VAL A 381 -10.13 18.79 3.76
N ILE A 382 -8.89 19.30 3.80
CA ILE A 382 -8.00 19.08 4.95
C ILE A 382 -8.34 19.98 6.15
N ALA A 383 -9.08 21.08 5.95
CA ALA A 383 -9.38 22.06 7.00
C ALA A 383 -9.89 21.46 8.32
N PRO A 384 -10.92 20.58 8.35
CA PRO A 384 -11.40 19.99 9.61
C PRO A 384 -10.30 19.18 10.34
N ILE A 385 -9.44 18.48 9.59
CA ILE A 385 -8.33 17.71 10.16
C ILE A 385 -7.22 18.63 10.67
N ALA A 386 -6.93 19.70 9.95
CA ALA A 386 -5.94 20.69 10.36
C ALA A 386 -6.40 21.42 11.64
N ASP A 387 -7.69 21.74 11.76
CA ASP A 387 -8.27 22.32 12.97
C ASP A 387 -8.22 21.36 14.17
N ALA A 388 -8.16 20.04 13.92
CA ALA A 388 -8.04 19.02 14.95
C ALA A 388 -6.61 18.82 15.49
N VAL A 389 -5.58 19.53 14.99
CA VAL A 389 -4.17 19.39 15.45
C VAL A 389 -4.00 19.62 16.96
N ASP A 390 -4.80 20.50 17.55
CA ASP A 390 -4.71 20.79 18.99
C ASP A 390 -5.30 19.66 19.84
N ASN A 391 -6.43 19.10 19.41
CA ASN A 391 -7.16 18.07 20.15
C ASN A 391 -6.64 16.65 19.89
N HIS A 392 -6.17 16.38 18.66
CA HIS A 392 -5.79 15.05 18.18
C HIS A 392 -4.43 15.02 17.45
N PRO A 393 -3.34 15.59 18.02
CA PRO A 393 -2.02 15.61 17.37
C PRO A 393 -1.52 14.21 16.98
N ASP A 394 -1.80 13.19 17.82
CA ASP A 394 -1.46 11.79 17.57
C ASP A 394 -2.20 11.15 16.40
N LYS A 395 -3.34 11.70 15.98
CA LYS A 395 -4.10 11.20 14.83
C LYS A 395 -3.67 11.93 13.56
N VAL A 396 -3.55 13.25 13.63
CA VAL A 396 -3.10 14.09 12.50
C VAL A 396 -1.69 13.70 12.05
N ARG A 397 -0.79 13.30 12.97
CA ARG A 397 0.55 12.84 12.59
C ARG A 397 0.53 11.64 11.64
N TRP A 398 -0.43 10.71 11.77
CA TRP A 398 -0.51 9.54 10.91
C TRP A 398 -0.90 9.93 9.49
N LEU A 399 -1.83 10.88 9.34
CA LEU A 399 -2.17 11.46 8.05
C LEU A 399 -0.93 12.12 7.41
N LEU A 400 -0.16 12.89 8.18
CA LEU A 400 1.05 13.53 7.65
C LEU A 400 2.11 12.51 7.21
N ILE A 401 2.31 11.43 7.98
CA ILE A 401 3.20 10.32 7.59
C ILE A 401 2.71 9.64 6.31
N GLY A 402 1.40 9.47 6.17
CA GLY A 402 0.77 8.95 4.95
C GLY A 402 0.99 9.87 3.74
N LEU A 403 0.81 11.19 3.91
CA LEU A 403 1.12 12.18 2.86
C LEU A 403 2.58 12.13 2.41
N ILE A 404 3.54 11.97 3.33
CA ILE A 404 4.96 11.76 2.98
C ILE A 404 5.13 10.50 2.13
N SER A 405 4.41 9.42 2.49
CA SER A 405 4.47 8.14 1.79
C SER A 405 3.85 8.20 0.39
N VAL A 406 2.79 8.97 0.20
CA VAL A 406 2.18 9.21 -1.13
C VAL A 406 3.07 10.12 -1.98
N GLU A 407 3.66 11.16 -1.39
CA GLU A 407 4.58 12.07 -2.09
C GLU A 407 5.80 11.33 -2.64
N GLU A 408 6.36 10.38 -1.88
CA GLU A 408 7.46 9.52 -2.35
C GLU A 408 7.09 8.76 -3.65
N ARG A 409 5.82 8.39 -3.80
CA ARG A 409 5.32 7.63 -4.96
C ARG A 409 4.93 8.52 -6.15
N GLN A 410 4.33 9.69 -5.90
CA GLN A 410 3.71 10.52 -6.94
C GLN A 410 4.50 11.78 -7.33
N GLN A 411 5.42 12.24 -6.48
CA GLN A 411 6.25 13.44 -6.70
C GLN A 411 5.43 14.72 -7.00
N ASN A 412 4.34 14.97 -6.26
CA ASN A 412 3.61 16.23 -6.31
C ASN A 412 4.07 17.19 -5.18
N THR A 413 5.35 17.53 -5.23
CA THR A 413 6.07 18.24 -4.16
C THR A 413 5.41 19.58 -3.80
N ALA A 414 4.95 20.35 -4.79
CA ALA A 414 4.32 21.65 -4.54
C ALA A 414 3.03 21.50 -3.70
N GLN A 415 2.21 20.50 -4.02
CA GLN A 415 0.97 20.21 -3.31
C GLN A 415 1.26 19.67 -1.90
N PHE A 416 2.24 18.78 -1.75
CA PHE A 416 2.67 18.31 -0.43
C PHE A 416 3.07 19.47 0.50
N TRP A 417 3.92 20.38 0.02
CA TRP A 417 4.37 21.51 0.84
C TRP A 417 3.27 22.53 1.13
N LEU A 418 2.25 22.65 0.29
CA LEU A 418 1.06 23.44 0.61
C LEU A 418 0.35 22.86 1.84
N LEU A 419 0.05 21.56 1.82
CA LEU A 419 -0.63 20.86 2.93
C LEU A 419 0.23 20.87 4.20
N TRP A 420 1.53 20.61 4.06
CA TRP A 420 2.48 20.67 5.16
C TRP A 420 2.49 22.05 5.82
N LYS A 421 2.47 23.15 5.05
CA LYS A 421 2.43 24.51 5.59
C LYS A 421 1.16 24.79 6.37
N MET A 422 0.01 24.30 5.89
CA MET A 422 -1.25 24.44 6.61
C MET A 422 -1.20 23.74 7.98
N LEU A 423 -0.68 22.52 8.03
CA LEU A 423 -0.49 21.78 9.28
C LEU A 423 0.57 22.45 10.18
N ALA A 424 1.69 22.92 9.62
CA ALA A 424 2.73 23.61 10.35
C ALA A 424 2.19 24.89 11.02
N GLU A 425 1.31 25.63 10.35
CA GLU A 425 0.66 26.81 10.93
C GLU A 425 -0.25 26.46 12.10
N LYS A 426 -0.97 25.34 12.03
CA LYS A 426 -1.76 24.84 13.16
C LYS A 426 -0.87 24.39 14.32
N VAL A 427 0.25 23.72 14.03
CA VAL A 427 1.24 23.34 15.04
C VAL A 427 1.84 24.57 15.73
N ARG A 428 2.19 25.64 15.01
CA ARG A 428 2.71 26.90 15.61
C ARG A 428 1.79 27.49 16.67
N ASN A 429 0.48 27.32 16.48
CA ASN A 429 -0.56 27.89 17.35
C ASN A 429 -1.13 26.89 18.36
N ALA A 430 -0.57 25.68 18.45
CA ALA A 430 -1.10 24.63 19.31
C ALA A 430 -0.87 24.92 20.81
N ILE A 431 -1.89 24.67 21.62
CA ILE A 431 -1.92 24.91 23.06
C ILE A 431 -0.98 23.95 23.79
N TRP A 432 -0.87 22.71 23.29
CA TRP A 432 -0.01 21.68 23.88
C TRP A 432 1.49 22.01 23.78
N LEU A 433 1.91 22.98 22.95
CA LEU A 433 3.31 23.41 22.86
C LEU A 433 3.86 23.96 24.19
N ALA A 434 3.00 24.58 25.01
CA ALA A 434 3.40 25.12 26.31
C ALA A 434 3.85 24.04 27.31
N TRP A 435 3.52 22.77 27.04
CA TRP A 435 3.71 21.63 27.92
C TRP A 435 4.49 20.49 27.24
N ILE A 436 5.14 20.78 26.12
CA ILE A 436 5.74 19.77 25.22
C ILE A 436 6.94 19.02 25.83
N ASP A 437 7.62 19.61 26.81
CA ASP A 437 8.76 18.97 27.52
C ASP A 437 8.34 18.26 28.82
N ASN A 438 7.02 18.12 29.08
CA ASN A 438 6.54 17.37 30.23
C ASN A 438 6.68 15.85 30.03
N GLU A 439 6.59 15.08 31.12
CA GLU A 439 6.77 13.62 31.11
C GLU A 439 5.82 12.87 30.15
N TYR A 440 4.64 13.44 29.86
CA TYR A 440 3.65 12.89 28.92
C TYR A 440 3.18 13.95 27.92
N PRO A 441 3.97 14.24 26.87
CA PRO A 441 3.66 15.32 25.97
C PRO A 441 2.70 14.87 24.87
N GLY A 442 1.49 15.43 24.84
CA GLY A 442 0.46 15.06 23.85
C GLY A 442 0.84 15.33 22.40
N GLY A 443 1.79 16.23 22.14
CA GLY A 443 2.16 16.65 20.77
C GLY A 443 3.55 16.22 20.29
N ALA A 444 4.35 15.50 21.09
CA ALA A 444 5.75 15.21 20.72
C ALA A 444 5.87 14.39 19.43
N GLU A 445 4.96 13.44 19.21
CA GLU A 445 4.93 12.64 18.00
C GLU A 445 4.49 13.44 16.76
N MET A 446 3.65 14.46 16.94
CA MET A 446 3.31 15.41 15.88
C MET A 446 4.50 16.30 15.53
N ILE A 447 5.30 16.69 16.51
CA ILE A 447 6.57 17.41 16.28
C ILE A 447 7.54 16.55 15.45
N LEU A 448 7.69 15.25 15.77
CA LEU A 448 8.51 14.36 14.95
C LEU A 448 8.00 14.30 13.49
N ALA A 449 6.70 14.13 13.30
CA ALA A 449 6.11 14.05 11.97
C ALA A 449 6.26 15.37 11.17
N ILE A 450 6.04 16.54 11.78
CA ILE A 450 6.16 17.83 11.09
C ILE A 450 7.61 18.15 10.69
N PHE A 451 8.59 17.66 11.45
CA PHE A 451 10.01 17.70 11.08
C PHE A 451 10.42 16.57 10.11
N LEU A 452 9.46 15.84 9.55
CA LEU A 452 9.69 14.76 8.58
C LEU A 452 10.53 13.61 9.17
N VAL A 453 10.47 13.41 10.49
CA VAL A 453 11.11 12.29 11.17
C VAL A 453 10.18 11.09 11.08
N THR A 454 10.44 10.24 10.10
CA THR A 454 9.70 9.00 9.84
C THR A 454 10.66 7.81 9.77
N TRP A 455 10.17 6.64 9.38
CA TRP A 455 10.94 5.39 9.23
C TRP A 455 11.85 5.40 8.00
N TRP A 456 12.71 6.41 7.87
CA TRP A 456 13.74 6.47 6.83
C TRP A 456 14.68 5.26 6.95
N LYS A 457 15.02 4.64 5.82
CA LYS A 457 16.01 3.56 5.80
C LYS A 457 17.36 4.05 6.31
N ASP A 458 18.12 3.15 6.93
CA ASP A 458 19.46 3.47 7.40
C ASP A 458 20.35 3.96 6.26
N GLY A 459 21.03 5.08 6.48
CA GLY A 459 21.91 5.69 5.50
C GLY A 459 21.23 6.66 4.52
N VAL A 460 19.90 6.81 4.54
CA VAL A 460 19.23 7.86 3.77
C VAL A 460 19.59 9.23 4.34
N ARG A 461 20.21 10.06 3.50
CA ARG A 461 20.69 11.42 3.87
C ARG A 461 20.03 12.56 3.11
N HIS A 462 19.21 12.23 2.12
CA HIS A 462 18.54 13.19 1.26
C HIS A 462 17.17 12.67 0.89
N TRP A 463 16.21 13.59 0.82
CA TRP A 463 14.89 13.33 0.27
C TRP A 463 14.63 14.32 -0.86
N ARG A 464 14.33 13.82 -2.07
CA ARG A 464 14.23 14.66 -3.27
C ARG A 464 13.17 15.75 -3.13
N SER A 465 12.03 15.44 -2.52
CA SER A 465 10.95 16.42 -2.32
C SER A 465 11.31 17.53 -1.31
N LEU A 466 12.46 17.47 -0.64
CA LEU A 466 12.98 18.54 0.21
C LEU A 466 13.68 19.66 -0.58
N GLU A 467 14.07 19.40 -1.83
CA GLU A 467 14.81 20.35 -2.67
C GLU A 467 14.02 21.65 -2.86
N GLY A 468 14.63 22.79 -2.50
CA GLY A 468 13.98 24.11 -2.56
C GLY A 468 12.99 24.39 -1.41
N HIS A 469 12.75 23.43 -0.52
CA HIS A 469 11.77 23.56 0.57
C HIS A 469 12.36 23.44 1.99
N ALA A 470 13.65 23.13 2.13
CA ALA A 470 14.33 23.02 3.43
C ALA A 470 14.13 24.25 4.34
N GLU A 471 14.03 25.46 3.77
CA GLU A 471 13.82 26.68 4.56
C GLU A 471 12.49 26.69 5.33
N HIS A 472 11.46 25.97 4.85
CA HIS A 472 10.21 25.83 5.61
C HIS A 472 10.42 25.10 6.94
N ILE A 473 11.27 24.06 6.94
CA ILE A 473 11.63 23.31 8.14
C ILE A 473 12.46 24.18 9.08
N HIS A 474 13.43 24.92 8.52
CA HIS A 474 14.29 25.82 9.30
C HIS A 474 13.50 26.95 9.96
N ALA A 475 12.60 27.59 9.22
CA ALA A 475 11.72 28.62 9.76
C ALA A 475 10.82 28.06 10.87
N LEU A 476 10.23 26.88 10.67
CA LEU A 476 9.41 26.24 11.71
C LEU A 476 10.23 25.95 12.99
N PHE A 477 11.47 25.46 12.86
CA PHE A 477 12.36 25.24 14.00
C PHE A 477 12.60 26.52 14.82
N GLU A 478 12.76 27.65 14.14
CA GLU A 478 13.02 28.94 14.77
C GLU A 478 11.75 29.51 15.44
N ASP A 479 10.58 29.29 14.82
CA ASP A 479 9.28 29.78 15.29
C ASP A 479 8.73 29.05 16.53
N LEU A 480 9.10 27.77 16.73
CA LEU A 480 8.57 26.95 17.83
C LEU A 480 9.13 27.38 19.21
N PRO A 481 8.88 26.64 20.32
CA PRO A 481 9.60 26.85 21.58
C PRO A 481 11.03 26.29 21.59
N ALA A 482 11.95 26.92 22.34
CA ALA A 482 13.33 26.45 22.52
C ALA A 482 13.37 25.37 23.62
N CYS A 483 13.04 24.13 23.24
CA CYS A 483 12.80 23.04 24.17
C CYS A 483 13.41 21.71 23.65
N SER A 484 13.49 20.68 24.50
CA SER A 484 14.20 19.43 24.18
C SER A 484 13.54 18.67 23.04
N GLU A 485 12.21 18.61 23.03
CA GLU A 485 11.41 17.92 22.02
C GLU A 485 11.65 18.44 20.60
N VAL A 486 11.60 19.76 20.44
CA VAL A 486 11.79 20.42 19.13
C VAL A 486 13.24 20.28 18.67
N LEU A 487 14.20 20.39 19.60
CA LEU A 487 15.61 20.17 19.28
C LEU A 487 15.88 18.74 18.81
N ASP A 488 15.35 17.73 19.50
CA ASP A 488 15.53 16.33 19.12
C ASP A 488 14.98 16.05 17.72
N ALA A 489 13.77 16.55 17.41
CA ALA A 489 13.15 16.38 16.10
C ALA A 489 13.97 17.03 14.98
N TYR A 490 14.45 18.26 15.19
CA TYR A 490 15.26 18.96 14.20
C TYR A 490 16.64 18.32 14.00
N VAL A 491 17.30 17.85 15.06
CA VAL A 491 18.58 17.13 14.96
C VAL A 491 18.42 15.80 14.22
N ARG A 492 17.31 15.07 14.45
CA ARG A 492 16.98 13.84 13.69
C ARG A 492 16.75 14.14 12.20
N PHE A 493 16.00 15.20 11.89
CA PHE A 493 15.84 15.68 10.52
C PHE A 493 17.21 15.92 9.85
N LEU A 494 18.10 16.69 10.49
CA LEU A 494 19.46 16.96 9.97
C LEU A 494 20.30 15.70 9.81
N TYR A 495 20.17 14.73 10.72
CA TYR A 495 20.90 13.46 10.68
C TYR A 495 20.48 12.56 9.54
N HIS A 496 19.17 12.50 9.26
CA HIS A 496 18.59 11.77 8.14
C HIS A 496 18.56 12.68 6.90
N ILE A 497 17.38 13.06 6.43
CA ILE A 497 17.16 13.66 5.11
C ILE A 497 17.63 15.12 4.96
N GLY A 498 17.97 15.79 6.06
CA GLY A 498 18.34 17.21 6.10
C GLY A 498 19.83 17.50 5.95
N GLU A 499 20.66 16.52 5.57
CA GLU A 499 22.14 16.68 5.56
C GLU A 499 22.61 17.84 4.66
N GLN A 500 21.89 18.13 3.57
CA GLN A 500 22.19 19.26 2.68
C GLN A 500 22.09 20.64 3.36
N SER A 501 21.41 20.73 4.51
CA SER A 501 21.33 21.98 5.29
C SER A 501 22.59 22.24 6.13
N LEU A 502 23.45 21.23 6.26
CA LEU A 502 24.74 21.34 6.95
C LEU A 502 25.84 21.83 5.99
N PRO A 503 26.83 22.60 6.49
CA PRO A 503 27.08 22.90 7.91
C PRO A 503 26.29 24.11 8.46
N THR A 504 25.58 24.89 7.63
CA THR A 504 24.89 26.13 8.04
C THR A 504 23.90 25.90 9.18
N ALA A 505 23.20 24.77 9.19
CA ALA A 505 22.25 24.42 10.25
C ALA A 505 22.88 24.33 11.66
N PHE A 506 24.20 24.14 11.81
CA PHE A 506 24.85 24.21 13.12
C PHE A 506 24.69 25.57 13.79
N VAL A 507 24.65 26.65 13.02
CA VAL A 507 24.42 28.00 13.55
C VAL A 507 23.02 28.12 14.12
N ARG A 508 22.01 27.57 13.42
CA ARG A 508 20.61 27.56 13.89
C ARG A 508 20.48 26.77 15.20
N VAL A 509 21.10 25.58 15.28
CA VAL A 509 21.14 24.77 16.52
C VAL A 509 21.80 25.53 17.68
N ALA A 510 22.96 26.14 17.44
CA ALA A 510 23.69 26.90 18.46
C ALA A 510 22.89 28.12 18.94
N MET A 511 22.29 28.87 18.01
CA MET A 511 21.44 30.01 18.35
C MET A 511 20.23 29.56 19.17
N ARG A 512 19.63 28.43 18.82
CA ARG A 512 18.48 27.90 19.54
C ARG A 512 18.79 27.49 20.97
N LEU A 513 19.91 26.79 21.18
CA LEU A 513 20.37 26.42 22.51
C LEU A 513 20.65 27.67 23.37
N LYS A 514 21.17 28.76 22.78
CA LYS A 514 21.38 30.04 23.48
C LYS A 514 20.08 30.74 23.89
N GLN A 515 18.97 30.48 23.20
CA GLN A 515 17.66 31.06 23.52
C GLN A 515 16.93 30.32 24.65
N GLY A 516 17.23 29.03 24.84
CA GLY A 516 16.63 28.19 25.89
C GLY A 516 17.59 27.90 27.04
N GLU A 517 17.39 26.75 27.70
CA GLU A 517 18.31 26.20 28.69
C GLU A 517 19.08 25.00 28.10
N PRO A 518 20.35 25.17 27.66
CA PRO A 518 21.08 24.14 26.91
C PRO A 518 21.08 22.75 27.56
N MET A 519 21.33 22.69 28.87
CA MET A 519 21.41 21.42 29.60
C MET A 519 20.07 20.68 29.67
N LYS A 520 18.95 21.41 29.77
CA LYS A 520 17.61 20.80 29.73
C LYS A 520 17.28 20.32 28.32
N MET A 521 17.62 21.11 27.31
CA MET A 521 17.36 20.77 25.91
C MET A 521 18.15 19.54 25.45
N LEU A 522 19.36 19.33 26.01
CA LEU A 522 20.24 18.18 25.74
C LEU A 522 20.02 16.98 26.68
N THR A 523 18.88 16.90 27.38
CA THR A 523 18.57 15.78 28.29
C THR A 523 18.38 14.45 27.56
N LYS A 524 17.84 14.48 26.34
CA LYS A 524 17.63 13.29 25.52
C LYS A 524 18.96 12.74 25.00
N ARG A 525 19.31 11.52 25.45
CA ARG A 525 20.56 10.82 25.07
C ARG A 525 20.71 10.67 23.55
N ASN A 526 19.61 10.45 22.83
CA ASN A 526 19.63 10.35 21.37
C ASN A 526 20.05 11.67 20.72
N THR A 527 19.57 12.81 21.21
CA THR A 527 19.92 14.13 20.65
C THR A 527 21.41 14.42 20.77
N VAL A 528 22.00 14.13 21.93
CA VAL A 528 23.45 14.28 22.19
C VAL A 528 24.24 13.41 21.22
N PHE A 529 23.91 12.12 21.13
CA PHE A 529 24.58 11.18 20.24
C PHE A 529 24.48 11.60 18.75
N LEU A 530 23.30 12.01 18.29
CA LEU A 530 23.12 12.43 16.90
C LEU A 530 23.88 13.72 16.59
N LEU A 531 23.91 14.67 17.53
CA LEU A 531 24.67 15.91 17.38
C LEU A 531 26.19 15.64 17.35
N GLU A 532 26.68 14.74 18.20
CA GLU A 532 28.07 14.27 18.16
C GLU A 532 28.40 13.65 16.79
N ALA A 533 27.56 12.74 16.30
CA ALA A 533 27.77 12.08 15.02
C ALA A 533 27.78 13.08 13.85
N LEU A 534 26.88 14.07 13.87
CA LEU A 534 26.86 15.16 12.89
C LEU A 534 28.13 16.01 12.96
N LEU A 535 28.51 16.47 14.14
CA LEU A 535 29.73 17.28 14.33
C LEU A 535 30.98 16.50 13.90
N GLN A 536 31.07 15.21 14.22
CA GLN A 536 32.19 14.35 13.85
C GLN A 536 32.38 14.29 12.33
N ARG A 537 31.30 14.15 11.55
CA ARG A 537 31.36 14.13 10.08
C ARG A 537 31.99 15.40 9.50
N TYR A 538 31.72 16.56 10.09
CA TYR A 538 32.17 17.85 9.57
C TYR A 538 33.50 18.32 10.17
N VAL A 539 33.71 18.12 11.47
CA VAL A 539 34.96 18.48 12.16
C VAL A 539 36.13 17.69 11.58
N TYR A 540 35.97 16.39 11.33
CA TYR A 540 37.02 15.56 10.73
C TYR A 540 36.95 15.50 9.20
N GLY A 541 35.75 15.48 8.62
CA GLY A 541 35.60 15.33 7.17
C GLY A 541 35.80 16.63 6.39
N ARG A 542 35.44 17.79 6.94
CA ARG A 542 35.47 19.11 6.25
C ARG A 542 35.90 20.27 7.17
N PRO A 543 37.06 20.19 7.87
CA PRO A 543 37.46 21.20 8.86
C PRO A 543 37.66 22.61 8.28
N LEU A 544 38.15 22.71 7.05
CA LEU A 544 38.39 24.01 6.41
C LEU A 544 37.07 24.78 6.20
N GLU A 545 36.02 24.10 5.76
CA GLU A 545 34.71 24.71 5.53
C GLU A 545 34.13 25.34 6.81
N LEU A 546 34.28 24.65 7.94
CA LEU A 546 33.85 25.15 9.25
C LEU A 546 34.69 26.34 9.75
N LYS A 547 36.00 26.32 9.49
CA LYS A 547 36.95 27.35 9.96
C LYS A 547 36.93 28.63 9.12
N SER A 548 36.58 28.52 7.83
CA SER A 548 36.57 29.66 6.90
C SER A 548 35.51 30.71 7.25
N LYS A 549 34.38 30.31 7.84
CA LYS A 549 33.29 31.22 8.22
C LYS A 549 33.28 31.41 9.74
N ARG A 550 33.36 32.67 10.19
CA ARG A 550 33.41 33.02 11.61
C ARG A 550 32.22 32.47 12.40
N ASP A 551 31.01 32.64 11.86
CA ASP A 551 29.78 32.25 12.56
C ASP A 551 29.67 30.73 12.70
N LEU A 552 30.05 29.96 11.66
CA LEU A 552 30.13 28.50 11.72
C LEU A 552 31.14 28.04 12.78
N ARG A 553 32.33 28.64 12.80
CA ARG A 553 33.39 28.30 13.76
C ARG A 553 32.93 28.56 15.19
N GLU A 554 32.32 29.72 15.45
CA GLU A 554 31.81 30.08 16.78
C GLU A 554 30.64 29.17 17.20
N ALA A 555 29.75 28.82 16.28
CA ALA A 555 28.66 27.88 16.55
C ALA A 555 29.19 26.48 16.88
N VAL A 556 30.09 25.92 16.06
CA VAL A 556 30.68 24.59 16.29
C VAL A 556 31.44 24.52 17.60
N LEU A 557 32.26 25.53 17.93
CA LEU A 557 32.97 25.58 19.21
C LEU A 557 31.99 25.59 20.38
N PHE A 558 30.95 26.43 20.32
CA PHE A 558 29.92 26.49 21.35
C PHE A 558 29.19 25.15 21.53
N LEU A 559 28.86 24.46 20.44
CA LEU A 559 28.22 23.13 20.52
C LEU A 559 29.15 22.08 21.12
N LEU A 560 30.43 22.09 20.75
CA LEU A 560 31.43 21.17 21.31
C LEU A 560 31.66 21.45 22.80
N ASP A 561 31.75 22.71 23.22
CA ASP A 561 31.86 23.10 24.63
C ASP A 561 30.67 22.57 25.44
N LEU A 562 29.43 22.78 24.95
CA LEU A 562 28.23 22.26 25.60
C LEU A 562 28.20 20.73 25.71
N LEU A 563 28.61 20.02 24.66
CA LEU A 563 28.66 18.57 24.68
C LEU A 563 29.72 18.06 25.67
N VAL A 564 30.86 18.75 25.80
CA VAL A 564 31.88 18.44 26.81
C VAL A 564 31.33 18.64 28.23
N GLU A 565 30.63 19.75 28.48
CA GLU A 565 29.97 20.00 29.77
C GLU A 565 28.92 18.94 30.09
N ASN A 566 28.26 18.38 29.07
CA ASN A 566 27.32 17.27 29.20
C ASN A 566 28.01 15.88 29.27
N GLY A 567 29.34 15.83 29.39
CA GLY A 567 30.11 14.61 29.62
C GLY A 567 30.55 13.86 28.35
N SER A 568 30.47 14.46 27.16
CA SER A 568 30.90 13.84 25.92
C SER A 568 32.43 13.81 25.76
N SER A 569 33.00 12.62 25.89
CA SER A 569 34.44 12.40 25.61
C SER A 569 34.80 12.55 24.12
N ALA A 570 33.86 12.26 23.21
CA ALA A 570 34.05 12.46 21.77
C ALA A 570 34.13 13.96 21.43
N ALA A 571 33.24 14.77 22.01
CA ALA A 571 33.28 16.23 21.83
C ALA A 571 34.57 16.85 22.37
N PHE A 572 35.11 16.35 23.49
CA PHE A 572 36.39 16.84 24.03
C PHE A 572 37.53 16.66 23.03
N ARG A 573 37.63 15.47 22.40
CA ARG A 573 38.63 15.19 21.35
C ARG A 573 38.41 16.06 20.12
N MET A 574 37.16 16.12 19.62
CA MET A 574 36.82 16.96 18.47
C MET A 574 37.17 18.43 18.70
N ARG A 575 36.92 18.95 19.90
CA ARG A 575 37.25 20.32 20.27
C ARG A 575 38.75 20.57 20.26
N ASP A 576 39.53 19.68 20.88
CA ASP A 576 40.99 19.80 20.90
C ASP A 576 41.53 19.78 19.47
N ASP A 577 41.12 18.82 18.64
CA ASP A 577 41.53 18.73 17.23
C ASP A 577 41.10 19.96 16.41
N PHE A 578 39.89 20.48 16.65
CA PHE A 578 39.35 21.63 15.93
C PHE A 578 40.06 22.94 16.28
N VAL A 579 40.44 23.14 17.55
CA VAL A 579 41.22 24.32 17.99
C VAL A 579 42.70 24.17 17.61
N THR A 580 43.24 22.96 17.74
CA THR A 580 44.69 22.68 17.68
C THR A 580 45.21 22.39 16.27
N SER A 581 44.34 22.22 15.25
CA SER A 581 44.81 22.00 13.87
C SER A 581 45.62 23.19 13.35
N ALA A 582 46.94 23.01 13.51
CA ALA A 582 48.05 23.75 13.01
C ALA A 582 48.11 23.68 11.48
N SER A 583 48.62 24.76 10.90
CA SER A 583 49.31 24.84 9.61
C SER A 583 48.92 23.81 8.54
N LEU A 584 48.09 24.25 7.59
CA LEU A 584 48.04 23.67 6.25
C LEU A 584 49.46 23.39 5.73
N THR A 585 49.77 22.11 5.53
CA THR A 585 50.72 21.65 4.50
C THR A 585 49.95 20.99 3.40
#